data_AF-A0A7X9P5T8-F1
#
_entry.id   AF-A0A7X9P5T8-F1
#
_cell.length_a   1.000
_cell.length_b   1.000
_cell.length_c   1.000
_cell.angle_alpha   90.00
_cell.angle_beta   90.00
_cell.angle_gamma   90.00
#
_symmetry.space_group_name_H-M   'P 1'
#
loop_
_entity.id
_entity.type
_entity.pdbx_description
1 polymer ?
#
loop_
_entity_poly.entity_id
_entity_poly.type
_entity_poly.pdbx_seq_one_letter_code
_entity_poly.pdbx_strand_id
1 'polypeptide(L)'
;MEKIKIKIWVVAIFICIFFVLLNINLSLLKAQSSTLENDLYKIVPDAKTGMINVYIKKLNTYALYYSIPSSSKILLKYDNFQYLLESTGSIIQDFSIQDNKLVYKWGTKFVNLIETVEFVNLDQFNIGIQVTIEVRNLDSRGHFLAIGILFDTYLGENYNKPFQISNLGIIDSEQYFSKSSIPMTIFSLDNPNNPVVGLIFYPRKAGITSPDKIIIANYDELLNNFWNFSYVKGRNFSSQYKRQDAAVGYIYDESFINTNQAKSISFLLGFYPIKKSSETEEIKSEVEDEKGDKVTPEDVDSKIKELKAYLEEQIKTLNDKLEELNKKYENIAAMDSAFFSGQDLIKVAMELLTEITSLETKIQELNDEEFNQLYMDLLNRLEELIQKLNELINSA
;
A
#
# COMPACT_ATOMS: atom_id res chain seq x y z
N MET A 1 -32.27 3.18 -56.62
CA MET A 1 -31.18 4.16 -56.40
C MET A 1 -30.96 4.47 -54.91
N GLU A 2 -32.00 4.55 -54.08
CA GLU A 2 -31.88 4.73 -52.62
C GLU A 2 -31.10 3.63 -51.89
N LYS A 3 -31.33 2.35 -52.22
CA LYS A 3 -30.61 1.22 -51.58
C LYS A 3 -29.09 1.23 -51.79
N ILE A 4 -28.60 1.88 -52.85
CA ILE A 4 -27.16 2.01 -53.14
C ILE A 4 -26.56 3.15 -52.30
N LYS A 5 -27.28 4.25 -52.10
CA LYS A 5 -26.84 5.36 -51.23
C LYS A 5 -26.74 4.92 -49.77
N ILE A 6 -27.69 4.11 -49.29
CA ILE A 6 -27.65 3.57 -47.92
C ILE A 6 -26.42 2.66 -47.71
N LYS A 7 -26.07 1.82 -48.69
CA LYS A 7 -24.87 0.98 -48.61
C LYS A 7 -23.56 1.78 -48.52
N ILE A 8 -23.46 2.91 -49.23
CA ILE A 8 -22.27 3.77 -49.21
C ILE A 8 -22.12 4.46 -47.83
N TRP A 9 -23.23 4.92 -47.25
CA TRP A 9 -23.21 5.53 -45.92
C TRP A 9 -22.87 4.54 -44.80
N VAL A 10 -23.37 3.30 -44.88
CA VAL A 10 -23.03 2.25 -43.91
C VAL A 10 -21.54 1.89 -43.97
N VAL A 11 -20.97 1.79 -45.17
CA VAL A 11 -19.52 1.52 -45.34
C VAL A 11 -18.67 2.68 -44.80
N ALA A 12 -19.07 3.94 -45.05
CA ALA A 12 -18.36 5.09 -44.52
C ALA A 12 -18.40 5.17 -42.98
N ILE A 13 -19.54 4.84 -42.37
CA ILE A 13 -19.70 4.77 -40.91
C ILE A 13 -18.82 3.65 -40.33
N PHE A 14 -18.80 2.47 -40.96
CA PHE A 14 -17.92 1.38 -40.53
C PHE A 14 -16.43 1.73 -40.62
N ILE A 15 -16.00 2.45 -41.65
CA ILE A 15 -14.61 2.91 -41.78
C ILE A 15 -14.28 3.93 -40.69
N CYS A 16 -15.18 4.87 -40.39
CA CYS A 16 -14.99 5.83 -39.30
C CYS A 16 -14.95 5.14 -37.92
N ILE A 17 -15.84 4.19 -37.66
CA ILE A 17 -15.84 3.39 -36.41
C ILE A 17 -14.57 2.57 -36.32
N PHE A 18 -14.12 1.94 -37.41
CA PHE A 18 -12.87 1.19 -37.44
C PHE A 18 -11.66 2.09 -37.14
N PHE A 19 -11.58 3.30 -37.69
CA PHE A 19 -10.52 4.25 -37.35
C PHE A 19 -10.59 4.77 -35.91
N VAL A 20 -11.79 4.97 -35.36
CA VAL A 20 -11.98 5.33 -33.94
C VAL A 20 -11.53 4.18 -33.04
N LEU A 21 -11.93 2.93 -33.34
CA LEU A 21 -11.54 1.73 -32.61
C LEU A 21 -10.03 1.43 -32.73
N LEU A 22 -9.42 1.71 -33.89
CA LEU A 22 -7.97 1.58 -34.08
C LEU A 22 -7.20 2.60 -33.21
N ASN A 23 -7.72 3.83 -33.08
CA ASN A 23 -7.13 4.85 -32.20
C ASN A 23 -7.36 4.56 -30.71
N ILE A 24 -8.48 3.95 -30.33
CA ILE A 24 -8.77 3.53 -28.95
C ILE A 24 -7.88 2.34 -28.55
N ASN A 25 -7.61 1.39 -29.45
CA ASN A 25 -6.71 0.27 -29.15
C ASN A 25 -5.24 0.69 -29.08
N LEU A 26 -4.80 1.67 -29.85
CA LEU A 26 -3.41 2.17 -29.81
C LEU A 26 -3.08 2.96 -28.53
N SER A 27 -4.08 3.59 -27.88
CA SER A 27 -3.89 4.22 -26.56
C SER A 27 -3.92 3.20 -25.41
N LEU A 28 -4.73 2.12 -25.53
CA LEU A 28 -4.77 1.03 -24.54
C LEU A 28 -3.55 0.09 -24.60
N LEU A 29 -2.89 -0.04 -25.75
CA LEU A 29 -1.68 -0.87 -25.93
C LEU A 29 -0.36 -0.23 -25.45
N LYS A 30 -0.42 0.89 -24.70
CA LYS A 30 0.79 1.61 -24.24
C LYS A 30 0.85 1.93 -22.74
N ALA A 31 0.16 1.15 -21.91
CA ALA A 31 0.34 1.18 -20.46
C ALA A 31 0.90 -0.16 -19.96
N GLN A 32 2.04 -0.59 -20.50
CA GLN A 32 2.90 -1.51 -19.76
C GLN A 32 3.48 -0.68 -18.62
N SER A 33 2.85 -0.70 -17.45
CA SER A 33 3.37 0.00 -16.27
C SER A 33 4.79 -0.51 -16.05
N SER A 34 5.76 0.36 -16.31
CA SER A 34 7.14 -0.03 -16.15
C SER A 34 7.40 -0.08 -14.65
N THR A 35 7.57 -1.28 -14.11
CA THR A 35 7.72 -1.48 -12.66
C THR A 35 9.20 -1.52 -12.32
N LEU A 36 9.61 -0.66 -11.39
CA LEU A 36 10.97 -0.70 -10.83
C LEU A 36 11.06 -1.89 -9.87
N GLU A 37 11.97 -2.82 -10.12
CA GLU A 37 12.10 -4.02 -9.29
C GLU A 37 13.54 -4.53 -9.19
N ASN A 38 13.79 -5.32 -8.15
CA ASN A 38 14.98 -6.14 -7.98
C ASN A 38 14.57 -7.57 -7.59
N ASP A 39 15.52 -8.41 -7.19
CA ASP A 39 15.26 -9.82 -6.84
C ASP A 39 14.28 -10.00 -5.67
N LEU A 40 14.21 -9.02 -4.77
CA LEU A 40 13.45 -9.10 -3.51
C LEU A 40 12.17 -8.25 -3.54
N TYR A 41 12.19 -7.12 -4.22
CA TYR A 41 11.16 -6.08 -4.13
C TYR A 41 10.70 -5.62 -5.51
N LYS A 42 9.42 -5.27 -5.58
CA LYS A 42 8.80 -4.58 -6.73
C LYS A 42 8.12 -3.32 -6.23
N ILE A 43 8.42 -2.19 -6.86
CA ILE A 43 7.73 -0.93 -6.61
C ILE A 43 6.47 -0.91 -7.46
N VAL A 44 5.33 -0.74 -6.80
CA VAL A 44 4.00 -0.75 -7.42
C VAL A 44 3.44 0.67 -7.36
N PRO A 45 3.47 1.42 -8.48
CA PRO A 45 2.97 2.77 -8.51
C PRO A 45 1.45 2.84 -8.52
N ASP A 46 0.91 3.92 -7.96
CA ASP A 46 -0.46 4.35 -8.13
C ASP A 46 -0.49 5.73 -8.81
N ALA A 47 -0.72 5.71 -10.12
CA ALA A 47 -0.76 6.90 -10.97
C ALA A 47 -1.79 7.95 -10.52
N LYS A 48 -2.87 7.52 -9.86
CA LYS A 48 -3.93 8.41 -9.39
C LYS A 48 -3.44 9.28 -8.24
N THR A 49 -2.76 8.69 -7.26
CA THR A 49 -2.30 9.40 -6.06
C THR A 49 -0.88 9.94 -6.19
N GLY A 50 -0.11 9.45 -7.16
CA GLY A 50 1.33 9.67 -7.23
C GLY A 50 2.06 8.95 -6.10
N MET A 51 1.42 8.04 -5.38
CA MET A 51 2.09 7.23 -4.35
C MET A 51 2.62 5.93 -4.95
N ILE A 52 3.53 5.32 -4.20
CA ILE A 52 4.07 4.00 -4.50
C ILE A 52 3.85 3.06 -3.33
N ASN A 53 3.70 1.78 -3.65
CA ASN A 53 3.74 0.70 -2.69
C ASN A 53 4.97 -0.19 -2.94
N VAL A 54 5.32 -1.00 -1.95
CA VAL A 54 6.44 -1.92 -2.05
C VAL A 54 5.92 -3.33 -1.86
N TYR A 55 6.01 -4.12 -2.92
CA TYR A 55 5.66 -5.53 -2.91
C TYR A 55 6.91 -6.37 -2.64
N ILE A 56 6.84 -7.21 -1.61
CA ILE A 56 7.90 -8.12 -1.18
C ILE A 56 7.67 -9.48 -1.84
N LYS A 57 8.49 -9.83 -2.84
CA LYS A 57 8.26 -10.98 -3.72
C LYS A 57 8.24 -12.30 -2.95
N LYS A 58 9.20 -12.51 -2.05
CA LYS A 58 9.34 -13.76 -1.29
C LYS A 58 8.16 -14.02 -0.36
N LEU A 59 7.56 -12.97 0.17
CA LEU A 59 6.48 -13.04 1.16
C LEU A 59 5.10 -12.82 0.54
N ASN A 60 5.03 -12.48 -0.75
CA ASN A 60 3.80 -12.18 -1.49
C ASN A 60 2.91 -11.15 -0.75
N THR A 61 3.50 -10.04 -0.30
CA THR A 61 2.80 -9.04 0.52
C THR A 61 3.28 -7.61 0.26
N TYR A 62 2.49 -6.62 0.67
CA TYR A 62 2.77 -5.19 0.54
C TYR A 62 3.27 -4.59 1.86
N ALA A 63 4.17 -3.60 1.80
CA ALA A 63 4.76 -2.99 3.01
C ALA A 63 4.14 -1.64 3.42
N LEU A 64 3.51 -0.89 2.51
CA LEU A 64 2.92 0.42 2.82
C LEU A 64 1.42 0.32 3.09
N TYR A 65 0.62 -0.08 2.10
CA TYR A 65 -0.85 -0.12 2.20
C TYR A 65 -1.45 -1.33 1.45
N TYR A 66 -2.72 -1.69 1.73
CA TYR A 66 -3.44 -2.74 0.99
C TYR A 66 -4.36 -2.18 -0.12
N SER A 67 -4.69 -0.89 -0.09
CA SER A 67 -5.71 -0.27 -0.94
C SER A 67 -5.16 0.23 -2.29
N ILE A 68 -5.99 0.11 -3.33
CA ILE A 68 -5.83 0.83 -4.60
C ILE A 68 -7.16 1.56 -4.88
N PRO A 69 -7.17 2.91 -5.02
CA PRO A 69 -6.01 3.80 -4.92
C PRO A 69 -5.44 3.87 -3.50
N SER A 70 -4.18 4.29 -3.40
CA SER A 70 -3.47 4.47 -2.15
C SER A 70 -4.22 5.39 -1.19
N SER A 71 -4.27 4.99 0.07
CA SER A 71 -4.68 5.85 1.18
C SER A 71 -3.57 6.83 1.59
N SER A 72 -2.31 6.57 1.23
CA SER A 72 -1.25 7.56 1.36
C SER A 72 -1.43 8.70 0.35
N LYS A 73 -0.93 9.91 0.65
CA LYS A 73 -1.14 11.12 -0.17
C LYS A 73 0.12 11.96 -0.28
N ILE A 74 0.32 12.55 -1.47
CA ILE A 74 1.16 13.73 -1.64
C ILE A 74 0.25 14.96 -1.58
N LEU A 75 0.59 15.90 -0.69
CA LEU A 75 -0.11 17.17 -0.50
C LEU A 75 0.78 18.32 -0.95
N LEU A 76 0.19 19.26 -1.67
CA LEU A 76 0.86 20.48 -2.09
C LEU A 76 0.11 21.69 -1.53
N LYS A 77 0.82 22.62 -0.90
CA LYS A 77 0.27 23.93 -0.55
C LYS A 77 0.92 24.98 -1.46
N TYR A 78 0.10 25.71 -2.19
CA TYR A 78 0.50 26.80 -3.09
C TYR A 78 -0.20 28.08 -2.65
N ASP A 79 0.56 28.99 -2.05
CA ASP A 79 0.06 30.09 -1.23
C ASP A 79 -0.97 29.61 -0.19
N ASN A 80 -2.23 30.02 -0.35
CA ASN A 80 -3.32 29.65 0.57
C ASN A 80 -4.13 28.44 0.08
N PHE A 81 -3.83 27.90 -1.10
CA PHE A 81 -4.55 26.78 -1.68
C PHE A 81 -3.86 25.46 -1.37
N GLN A 82 -4.67 24.44 -1.09
CA GLN A 82 -4.20 23.08 -0.84
C GLN A 82 -4.66 22.18 -1.99
N TYR A 83 -3.74 21.37 -2.49
CA TYR A 83 -3.94 20.47 -3.60
C TYR A 83 -3.61 19.05 -3.16
N LEU A 84 -4.52 18.12 -3.46
CA LEU A 84 -4.28 16.69 -3.44
C LEU A 84 -4.08 16.25 -4.89
N LEU A 85 -2.98 15.56 -5.18
CA LEU A 85 -2.64 15.16 -6.55
C LEU A 85 -3.76 14.35 -7.22
N GLU A 86 -4.47 13.53 -6.46
CA GLU A 86 -5.54 12.67 -6.98
C GLU A 86 -6.84 13.38 -7.38
N SER A 87 -7.07 14.58 -6.87
CA SER A 87 -8.31 15.34 -7.09
C SER A 87 -8.08 16.64 -7.84
N THR A 88 -6.83 17.02 -8.06
CA THR A 88 -6.46 18.27 -8.72
C THR A 88 -5.42 18.00 -9.82
N GLY A 89 -5.32 18.88 -10.81
CA GLY A 89 -4.32 18.76 -11.88
C GLY A 89 -4.54 17.59 -12.85
N SER A 90 -3.46 17.17 -13.50
CA SER A 90 -3.46 16.10 -14.50
C SER A 90 -2.11 15.39 -14.54
N ILE A 91 -2.15 14.10 -14.86
CA ILE A 91 -0.96 13.30 -15.13
C ILE A 91 -0.37 13.79 -16.46
N ILE A 92 0.82 14.39 -16.41
CA ILE A 92 1.57 14.84 -17.58
C ILE A 92 2.34 13.67 -18.18
N GLN A 93 2.90 12.82 -17.33
CA GLN A 93 3.62 11.62 -17.68
C GLN A 93 3.35 10.58 -16.59
N ASP A 94 2.75 9.45 -16.99
CA ASP A 94 2.59 8.32 -16.09
C ASP A 94 3.97 7.74 -15.71
N PHE A 95 3.98 6.89 -14.69
CA PHE A 95 5.17 6.22 -14.20
C PHE A 95 5.89 5.48 -15.34
N SER A 96 7.13 5.90 -15.60
CA SER A 96 8.00 5.34 -16.63
C SER A 96 9.40 5.09 -16.08
N ILE A 97 10.09 4.04 -16.54
CA ILE A 97 11.49 3.79 -16.17
C ILE A 97 12.41 4.65 -17.04
N GLN A 98 13.26 5.43 -16.38
CA GLN A 98 14.30 6.28 -16.99
C GLN A 98 15.57 6.11 -16.17
N ASP A 99 16.65 5.65 -16.79
CA ASP A 99 17.96 5.43 -16.14
C ASP A 99 17.89 4.62 -14.83
N ASN A 100 17.12 3.51 -14.86
CA ASN A 100 16.86 2.64 -13.70
C ASN A 100 16.16 3.33 -12.52
N LYS A 101 15.48 4.45 -12.79
CA LYS A 101 14.62 5.15 -11.84
C LYS A 101 13.20 5.15 -12.36
N LEU A 102 12.24 5.11 -11.45
CA LEU A 102 10.84 5.28 -11.78
C LEU A 102 10.51 6.77 -11.74
N VAL A 103 10.01 7.32 -12.84
CA VAL A 103 9.75 8.76 -12.99
C VAL A 103 8.27 9.00 -13.31
N TYR A 104 7.65 9.87 -12.53
CA TYR A 104 6.27 10.31 -12.69
C TYR A 104 6.20 11.84 -12.77
N LYS A 105 5.30 12.35 -13.61
CA LYS A 105 5.07 13.79 -13.74
C LYS A 105 3.58 14.10 -13.66
N TRP A 106 3.25 14.97 -12.74
CA TRP A 106 1.93 15.53 -12.56
C TRP A 106 2.02 17.05 -12.64
N GLY A 107 0.93 17.71 -13.03
CA GLY A 107 0.91 19.16 -12.95
C GLY A 107 -0.46 19.79 -13.11
N THR A 108 -0.46 21.09 -12.87
CA THR A 108 -1.55 22.00 -13.18
C THR A 108 -1.05 23.01 -14.22
N LYS A 109 -1.86 24.04 -14.52
CA LYS A 109 -1.39 25.18 -15.31
C LYS A 109 -0.23 25.95 -14.64
N PHE A 110 -0.13 25.90 -13.30
CA PHE A 110 0.75 26.77 -12.52
C PHE A 110 1.91 26.03 -11.86
N VAL A 111 1.85 24.70 -11.79
CA VAL A 111 2.83 23.89 -11.07
C VAL A 111 3.08 22.60 -11.81
N ASN A 112 4.34 22.19 -11.90
CA ASN A 112 4.71 20.83 -12.25
C ASN A 112 5.36 20.14 -11.05
N LEU A 113 4.98 18.90 -10.82
CA LEU A 113 5.61 17.99 -9.88
C LEU A 113 6.26 16.86 -10.66
N ILE A 114 7.53 16.59 -10.35
CA ILE A 114 8.29 15.45 -10.86
C ILE A 114 8.68 14.60 -9.67
N GLU A 115 8.23 13.35 -9.67
CA GLU A 115 8.64 12.35 -8.70
C GLU A 115 9.65 11.41 -9.35
N THR A 116 10.71 11.07 -8.62
CA THR A 116 11.72 10.11 -9.02
C THR A 116 11.98 9.14 -7.88
N VAL A 117 11.82 7.85 -8.14
CA VAL A 117 12.02 6.76 -7.18
C VAL A 117 13.19 5.90 -7.65
N GLU A 118 14.11 5.59 -6.74
CA GLU A 118 15.21 4.67 -7.00
C GLU A 118 15.49 3.76 -5.80
N PHE A 119 15.95 2.54 -6.07
CA PHE A 119 16.48 1.68 -5.02
C PHE A 119 17.83 2.20 -4.54
N VAL A 120 18.03 2.17 -3.22
CA VAL A 120 19.29 2.56 -2.59
C VAL A 120 19.72 1.52 -1.56
N ASN A 121 21.04 1.33 -1.43
CA ASN A 121 21.61 0.58 -0.32
C ASN A 121 21.71 1.50 0.89
N LEU A 122 21.05 1.13 1.98
CA LEU A 122 21.02 1.93 3.22
C LEU A 122 22.26 1.66 4.10
N ASP A 123 22.74 0.43 4.04
CA ASP A 123 23.98 -0.09 4.60
C ASP A 123 24.33 -1.43 3.91
N GLN A 124 25.21 -2.24 4.49
CA GLN A 124 25.64 -3.54 3.93
C GLN A 124 24.48 -4.53 3.72
N PHE A 125 23.40 -4.34 4.48
CA PHE A 125 22.36 -5.32 4.72
C PHE A 125 20.97 -4.82 4.30
N ASN A 126 20.71 -3.53 4.48
CA ASN A 126 19.43 -2.91 4.23
C ASN A 126 19.34 -2.32 2.82
N ILE A 127 18.22 -2.61 2.14
CA ILE A 127 17.80 -1.95 0.91
C ILE A 127 16.60 -1.07 1.23
N GLY A 128 16.49 0.04 0.52
CA GLY A 128 15.33 0.91 0.58
C GLY A 128 15.09 1.58 -0.75
N ILE A 129 14.21 2.57 -0.70
CA ILE A 129 13.95 3.50 -1.79
C ILE A 129 14.19 4.91 -1.32
N GLN A 130 14.82 5.69 -2.20
CA GLN A 130 14.82 7.14 -2.10
C GLN A 130 13.80 7.68 -3.09
N VAL A 131 12.94 8.55 -2.60
CA VAL A 131 11.95 9.26 -3.42
C VAL A 131 12.32 10.74 -3.40
N THR A 132 12.47 11.32 -4.58
CA THR A 132 12.75 12.73 -4.78
C THR A 132 11.55 13.38 -5.45
N ILE A 133 11.06 14.47 -4.88
CA ILE A 133 9.95 15.27 -5.40
C ILE A 133 10.49 16.65 -5.75
N GLU A 134 10.47 17.02 -7.03
CA GLU A 134 10.73 18.37 -7.50
C GLU A 134 9.41 19.06 -7.87
N VAL A 135 9.14 20.21 -7.27
CA VAL A 135 7.98 21.04 -7.57
C VAL A 135 8.44 22.36 -8.19
N ARG A 136 8.02 22.61 -9.43
CA ARG A 136 8.37 23.79 -10.22
C ARG A 136 7.20 24.75 -10.33
N ASN A 137 7.45 26.03 -10.06
CA ASN A 137 6.49 27.10 -10.28
C ASN A 137 6.48 27.51 -11.76
N LEU A 138 5.35 27.34 -12.43
CA LEU A 138 5.12 27.72 -13.82
C LEU A 138 4.33 29.02 -13.97
N ASP A 139 3.87 29.63 -12.87
CA ASP A 139 3.18 30.91 -12.94
C ASP A 139 4.17 32.06 -13.23
N SER A 140 3.64 33.11 -13.82
CA SER A 140 4.26 34.39 -14.13
C SER A 140 4.79 35.18 -12.93
N ARG A 141 4.48 34.75 -11.70
CA ARG A 141 4.95 35.38 -10.45
C ARG A 141 5.52 34.33 -9.51
N GLY A 142 6.22 34.78 -8.46
CA GLY A 142 6.70 33.91 -7.39
C GLY A 142 5.61 33.59 -6.37
N HIS A 143 5.67 32.39 -5.79
CA HIS A 143 4.65 31.84 -4.89
C HIS A 143 5.28 31.10 -3.70
N PHE A 144 4.53 30.98 -2.61
CA PHE A 144 4.92 30.14 -1.47
C PHE A 144 4.49 28.70 -1.70
N LEU A 145 5.43 27.77 -1.48
CA LEU A 145 5.26 26.36 -1.78
C LEU A 145 5.67 25.48 -0.59
N ALA A 146 4.74 24.63 -0.14
CA ALA A 146 4.98 23.58 0.86
C ALA A 146 4.64 22.20 0.29
N ILE A 147 5.36 21.19 0.75
CA ILE A 147 5.16 19.79 0.34
C ILE A 147 4.84 18.98 1.59
N GLY A 148 3.80 18.16 1.49
CA GLY A 148 3.35 17.25 2.52
C GLY A 148 3.31 15.84 1.98
N ILE A 149 3.68 14.86 2.81
CA ILE A 149 3.50 13.45 2.49
C ILE A 149 2.82 12.79 3.66
N LEU A 150 1.65 12.22 3.41
CA LEU A 150 0.89 11.42 4.36
C LEU A 150 1.11 9.95 4.02
N PHE A 151 1.76 9.23 4.93
CA PHE A 151 1.92 7.78 4.86
C PHE A 151 0.87 7.13 5.74
N ASP A 152 -0.06 6.44 5.11
CA ASP A 152 -0.93 5.49 5.78
C ASP A 152 -0.24 4.11 5.78
N THR A 153 -0.10 3.50 6.96
CA THR A 153 0.52 2.18 7.12
C THR A 153 -0.41 1.24 7.86
N TYR A 154 -0.67 0.07 7.28
CA TYR A 154 -1.51 -0.94 7.93
C TYR A 154 -0.72 -1.88 8.88
N LEU A 155 0.61 -1.85 8.83
CA LEU A 155 1.45 -2.77 9.59
C LEU A 155 1.38 -2.43 11.09
N GLY A 156 1.26 -3.47 11.93
CA GLY A 156 1.24 -3.34 13.38
C GLY A 156 -0.11 -2.93 13.98
N GLU A 157 -1.09 -2.56 13.15
CA GLU A 157 -2.46 -2.22 13.60
C GLU A 157 -3.12 -3.40 14.33
N ASN A 158 -2.95 -4.63 13.84
CA ASN A 158 -3.46 -5.86 14.49
C ASN A 158 -2.89 -6.09 15.90
N TYR A 159 -1.75 -5.47 16.25
CA TYR A 159 -1.12 -5.58 17.56
C TYR A 159 -1.31 -4.32 18.42
N ASN A 160 -2.14 -3.38 17.97
CA ASN A 160 -2.40 -2.11 18.64
C ASN A 160 -1.13 -1.26 18.83
N LYS A 161 -0.12 -1.47 17.98
CA LYS A 161 1.24 -0.94 18.11
C LYS A 161 1.76 -0.57 16.72
N PRO A 162 1.19 0.47 16.09
CA PRO A 162 1.44 0.76 14.69
C PRO A 162 2.87 1.23 14.43
N PHE A 163 3.49 1.89 15.41
CA PHE A 163 4.84 2.45 15.25
C PHE A 163 5.76 2.22 16.45
N GLN A 164 7.04 2.09 16.14
CA GLN A 164 8.16 2.16 17.08
C GLN A 164 9.12 3.25 16.65
N ILE A 165 9.65 4.02 17.60
CA ILE A 165 10.59 5.12 17.33
C ILE A 165 11.91 4.81 18.02
N SER A 166 13.03 5.00 17.31
CA SER A 166 14.41 4.75 17.77
C SER A 166 14.71 5.19 19.22
N ASN A 167 14.19 6.34 19.66
CA ASN A 167 14.49 6.91 20.99
C ASN A 167 13.31 6.84 21.99
N LEU A 168 12.13 6.38 21.57
CA LEU A 168 10.94 6.32 22.43
C LEU A 168 10.38 4.90 22.60
N GLY A 169 10.82 3.95 21.77
CA GLY A 169 10.24 2.61 21.73
C GLY A 169 8.87 2.63 21.05
N ILE A 170 8.04 1.66 21.43
CA ILE A 170 6.67 1.51 20.91
C ILE A 170 5.82 2.66 21.41
N ILE A 171 5.03 3.26 20.51
CA ILE A 171 4.11 4.34 20.84
C ILE A 171 2.65 3.91 20.64
N ASP A 172 1.76 4.41 21.48
CA ASP A 172 0.32 4.17 21.47
C ASP A 172 -0.51 5.47 21.41
N SER A 173 0.18 6.62 21.37
CA SER A 173 -0.41 7.95 21.32
C SER A 173 0.27 8.83 20.28
N GLU A 174 -0.43 9.89 19.91
CA GLU A 174 0.07 10.91 18.99
C GLU A 174 1.46 11.40 19.37
N GLN A 175 2.26 11.65 18.34
CA GLN A 175 3.58 12.26 18.47
C GLN A 175 3.71 13.45 17.53
N TYR A 176 4.41 14.47 18.00
CA TYR A 176 4.75 15.65 17.21
C TYR A 176 6.24 15.91 17.37
N PHE A 177 6.95 15.96 16.25
CA PHE A 177 8.37 16.27 16.21
C PHE A 177 8.62 17.45 15.30
N SER A 178 9.54 18.32 15.68
CA SER A 178 9.99 19.44 14.85
C SER A 178 11.47 19.69 15.06
N LYS A 179 12.15 20.15 14.00
CA LYS A 179 13.57 20.54 14.05
C LYS A 179 14.44 19.44 14.70
N SER A 180 15.09 19.76 15.82
CA SER A 180 16.03 18.86 16.50
C SER A 180 15.36 17.67 17.21
N SER A 181 14.05 17.69 17.44
CA SER A 181 13.34 16.57 18.07
C SER A 181 12.96 15.46 17.09
N ILE A 182 13.19 15.66 15.78
CA ILE A 182 12.89 14.66 14.75
C ILE A 182 13.73 13.40 14.97
N PRO A 183 13.10 12.22 15.08
CA PRO A 183 13.81 10.97 15.33
C PRO A 183 14.66 10.54 14.14
N MET A 184 15.65 9.68 14.42
CA MET A 184 16.50 9.10 13.36
C MET A 184 15.73 8.11 12.50
N THR A 185 14.89 7.29 13.14
CA THR A 185 14.04 6.29 12.49
C THR A 185 12.69 6.13 13.17
N ILE A 186 11.68 5.84 12.35
CA ILE A 186 10.34 5.37 12.76
C ILE A 186 10.12 4.03 12.04
N PHE A 187 9.65 3.03 12.77
CA PHE A 187 9.41 1.68 12.26
C PHE A 187 7.92 1.42 12.26
N SER A 188 7.40 0.90 11.15
CA SER A 188 6.07 0.29 11.03
C SER A 188 6.28 -1.19 10.74
N LEU A 189 5.90 -2.05 11.68
CA LEU A 189 6.27 -3.47 11.68
C LEU A 189 5.00 -4.33 11.75
N ASP A 190 4.95 -5.43 11.01
CA ASP A 190 3.82 -6.36 11.04
C ASP A 190 3.57 -6.92 12.45
N ASN A 191 4.63 -7.23 13.19
CA ASN A 191 4.62 -7.60 14.59
C ASN A 191 5.78 -6.90 15.34
N PRO A 192 5.52 -6.10 16.38
CA PRO A 192 6.57 -5.35 17.07
C PRO A 192 7.55 -6.22 17.87
N ASN A 193 7.16 -7.44 18.25
CA ASN A 193 7.98 -8.34 19.06
C ASN A 193 8.75 -9.37 18.23
N ASN A 194 8.21 -9.78 17.08
CA ASN A 194 8.82 -10.73 16.17
C ASN A 194 8.48 -10.37 14.71
N PRO A 195 9.04 -9.25 14.20
CA PRO A 195 8.67 -8.74 12.88
C PRO A 195 9.16 -9.66 11.76
N VAL A 196 8.29 -9.89 10.77
CA VAL A 196 8.61 -10.57 9.51
C VAL A 196 8.56 -9.60 8.34
N VAL A 197 7.80 -8.51 8.44
CA VAL A 197 7.67 -7.47 7.41
C VAL A 197 7.68 -6.12 8.09
N GLY A 198 8.32 -5.15 7.47
CA GLY A 198 8.26 -3.79 7.98
C GLY A 198 8.77 -2.74 7.02
N LEU A 199 8.44 -1.51 7.38
CA LEU A 199 8.89 -0.30 6.73
C LEU A 199 9.62 0.56 7.76
N ILE A 200 10.78 1.07 7.34
CA ILE A 200 11.61 1.94 8.15
C ILE A 200 11.63 3.32 7.51
N PHE A 201 11.04 4.28 8.18
CA PHE A 201 11.15 5.67 7.80
C PHE A 201 12.47 6.24 8.33
N TYR A 202 13.23 6.91 7.47
CA TYR A 202 14.46 7.62 7.85
C TYR A 202 14.26 9.13 7.67
N PRO A 203 13.65 9.85 8.63
CA PRO A 203 13.47 11.28 8.48
C PRO A 203 14.76 12.10 8.65
N ARG A 204 15.81 11.49 9.23
CA ARG A 204 17.12 12.11 9.42
C ARG A 204 18.23 11.14 9.02
N LYS A 205 18.73 11.28 7.79
CA LYS A 205 19.90 10.56 7.26
C LYS A 205 20.65 11.48 6.28
N ALA A 206 21.93 11.23 6.06
CA ALA A 206 22.67 11.95 5.03
C ALA A 206 22.11 11.64 3.63
N GLY A 207 22.08 12.63 2.74
CA GLY A 207 21.60 12.48 1.36
C GLY A 207 20.10 12.70 1.16
N ILE A 208 19.34 12.99 2.22
CA ILE A 208 17.92 13.34 2.14
C ILE A 208 17.62 14.72 2.71
N THR A 209 16.42 15.23 2.39
CA THR A 209 15.88 16.44 2.99
C THR A 209 15.16 16.07 4.28
N SER A 210 15.59 16.59 5.43
CA SER A 210 14.83 16.38 6.66
C SER A 210 13.52 17.18 6.63
N PRO A 211 12.38 16.58 7.01
CA PRO A 211 11.14 17.32 7.19
C PRO A 211 11.30 18.42 8.24
N ASP A 212 10.51 19.49 8.14
CA ASP A 212 10.44 20.52 9.19
C ASP A 212 9.64 20.01 10.40
N LYS A 213 8.60 19.20 10.13
CA LYS A 213 7.75 18.57 11.13
C LYS A 213 7.42 17.13 10.74
N ILE A 214 7.27 16.30 11.76
CA ILE A 214 6.70 14.96 11.64
C ILE A 214 5.57 14.82 12.64
N ILE A 215 4.44 14.33 12.15
CA ILE A 215 3.25 14.09 12.95
C ILE A 215 2.90 12.63 12.83
N ILE A 216 2.74 11.95 13.96
CA ILE A 216 2.19 10.60 14.00
C ILE A 216 0.86 10.70 14.73
N ALA A 217 -0.24 10.39 14.06
CA ALA A 217 -1.58 10.61 14.58
C ALA A 217 -2.59 9.67 13.93
N ASN A 218 -3.85 9.77 14.36
CA ASN A 218 -4.93 9.10 13.64
C ASN A 218 -4.99 9.58 12.18
N TYR A 219 -5.19 8.66 11.24
CA TYR A 219 -5.21 8.95 9.81
C TYR A 219 -6.26 10.01 9.42
N ASP A 220 -7.51 9.86 9.85
CA ASP A 220 -8.59 10.78 9.49
C ASP A 220 -8.31 12.20 10.01
N GLU A 221 -7.84 12.30 11.26
CA GLU A 221 -7.49 13.60 11.87
C GLU A 221 -6.33 14.26 11.11
N LEU A 222 -5.32 13.49 10.74
CA LEU A 222 -4.14 13.98 10.05
C LEU A 222 -4.44 14.38 8.61
N LEU A 223 -5.28 13.62 7.89
CA LEU A 223 -5.69 13.95 6.53
C LEU A 223 -6.47 15.28 6.49
N ASN A 224 -7.43 15.46 7.40
CA ASN A 224 -8.29 16.64 7.41
C ASN A 224 -7.60 17.91 7.92
N ASN A 225 -6.60 17.78 8.78
CA ASN A 225 -5.93 18.91 9.43
C ASN A 225 -4.43 19.01 9.11
N PHE A 226 -3.95 18.38 8.04
CA PHE A 226 -2.53 18.14 7.76
C PHE A 226 -1.62 19.35 8.01
N TRP A 227 -1.96 20.52 7.47
CA TRP A 227 -1.14 21.73 7.57
C TRP A 227 -1.29 22.49 8.90
N ASN A 228 -2.41 22.32 9.59
CA ASN A 228 -2.78 23.05 10.80
C ASN A 228 -3.07 22.10 11.97
N PHE A 229 -2.37 20.96 11.99
CA PHE A 229 -2.67 19.88 12.91
C PHE A 229 -2.46 20.32 14.37
N SER A 230 -3.49 20.12 15.19
CA SER A 230 -3.45 20.45 16.61
C SER A 230 -3.06 19.22 17.42
N TYR A 231 -1.80 19.15 17.80
CA TYR A 231 -1.28 18.05 18.62
C TYR A 231 -1.94 18.01 20.01
N VAL A 232 -2.45 16.82 20.39
CA VAL A 232 -2.99 16.57 21.74
C VAL A 232 -2.21 15.44 22.39
N LYS A 233 -1.40 15.78 23.40
CA LYS A 233 -0.60 14.80 24.13
C LYS A 233 -1.49 13.71 24.75
N GLY A 234 -1.16 12.46 24.46
CA GLY A 234 -1.89 11.29 24.99
C GLY A 234 -3.16 10.91 24.23
N ARG A 235 -3.54 11.65 23.18
CA ARG A 235 -4.60 11.19 22.27
C ARG A 235 -4.10 9.92 21.56
N ASN A 236 -4.94 8.88 21.53
CA ASN A 236 -4.60 7.62 20.87
C ASN A 236 -4.89 7.72 19.36
N PHE A 237 -4.61 6.64 18.63
CA PHE A 237 -4.82 6.58 17.17
C PHE A 237 -6.24 6.19 16.75
N SER A 238 -7.22 6.18 17.65
CA SER A 238 -8.60 5.82 17.30
C SER A 238 -9.42 7.03 16.89
N SER A 239 -10.25 6.87 15.87
CA SER A 239 -11.33 7.79 15.51
C SER A 239 -12.69 7.24 15.96
N GLN A 240 -13.76 8.00 15.68
CA GLN A 240 -15.14 7.54 15.88
C GLN A 240 -15.52 6.35 14.97
N TYR A 241 -14.80 6.15 13.86
CA TYR A 241 -15.13 5.15 12.83
C TYR A 241 -14.15 3.97 12.80
N LYS A 242 -12.88 4.21 13.15
CA LYS A 242 -11.84 3.18 13.10
C LYS A 242 -10.98 3.19 14.35
N ARG A 243 -10.66 2.01 14.84
CA ARG A 243 -9.75 1.85 15.97
C ARG A 243 -8.32 1.76 15.44
N GLN A 244 -7.43 2.56 16.03
CA GLN A 244 -5.98 2.49 15.82
C GLN A 244 -5.49 2.62 14.37
N ASP A 245 -6.18 3.45 13.59
CA ASP A 245 -5.80 3.80 12.23
C ASP A 245 -4.77 4.93 12.29
N ALA A 246 -3.48 4.57 12.29
CA ALA A 246 -2.38 5.49 12.56
C ALA A 246 -1.57 5.79 11.31
N ALA A 247 -1.23 7.07 11.12
CA ALA A 247 -0.49 7.54 9.95
C ALA A 247 0.69 8.44 10.33
N VAL A 248 1.64 8.57 9.41
CA VAL A 248 2.82 9.44 9.55
C VAL A 248 2.74 10.57 8.51
N GLY A 249 2.77 11.81 8.97
CA GLY A 249 2.82 13.01 8.13
C GLY A 249 4.21 13.63 8.13
N TYR A 250 4.83 13.75 6.96
CA TYR A 250 6.03 14.54 6.74
C TYR A 250 5.64 15.89 6.17
N ILE A 251 6.06 16.97 6.83
CA ILE A 251 5.77 18.34 6.41
C ILE A 251 7.07 19.07 6.12
N TYR A 252 7.18 19.59 4.90
CA TYR A 252 8.21 20.53 4.46
C TYR A 252 7.58 21.91 4.32
N ASP A 253 7.94 22.82 5.22
CA ASP A 253 7.32 24.13 5.39
C ASP A 253 7.45 25.01 4.14
N GLU A 254 6.61 26.04 4.07
CA GLU A 254 6.55 26.95 2.92
C GLU A 254 7.89 27.64 2.65
N SER A 255 8.26 27.70 1.37
CA SER A 255 9.35 28.52 0.89
C SER A 255 8.93 29.29 -0.35
N PHE A 256 9.39 30.53 -0.50
CA PHE A 256 9.12 31.33 -1.69
C PHE A 256 9.92 30.81 -2.88
N ILE A 257 9.25 30.55 -4.00
CA ILE A 257 9.82 30.03 -5.25
C ILE A 257 9.47 31.00 -6.39
N ASN A 258 10.49 31.56 -7.05
CA ASN A 258 10.28 32.43 -8.20
C ASN A 258 9.73 31.66 -9.41
N THR A 259 9.22 32.39 -10.39
CA THR A 259 8.83 31.84 -11.70
C THR A 259 9.95 30.99 -12.30
N ASN A 260 9.58 29.82 -12.80
CA ASN A 260 10.45 28.80 -13.40
C ASN A 260 11.51 28.18 -12.48
N GLN A 261 11.53 28.55 -11.19
CA GLN A 261 12.34 27.87 -10.18
C GLN A 261 11.61 26.67 -9.59
N ALA A 262 12.36 25.80 -8.93
CA ALA A 262 11.84 24.60 -8.32
C ALA A 262 12.33 24.42 -6.88
N LYS A 263 11.50 23.77 -6.07
CA LYS A 263 11.84 23.22 -4.76
C LYS A 263 11.99 21.72 -4.91
N SER A 264 13.08 21.15 -4.40
CA SER A 264 13.26 19.71 -4.35
C SER A 264 13.33 19.23 -2.90
N ILE A 265 12.62 18.15 -2.60
CA ILE A 265 12.75 17.41 -1.35
C ILE A 265 13.04 15.95 -1.68
N SER A 266 13.69 15.24 -0.77
CA SER A 266 13.90 13.81 -0.88
C SER A 266 13.69 13.14 0.46
N PHE A 267 13.05 11.98 0.46
CA PHE A 267 12.83 11.15 1.63
C PHE A 267 13.21 9.70 1.37
N LEU A 268 13.39 8.94 2.45
CA LEU A 268 13.95 7.60 2.39
C LEU A 268 13.14 6.62 3.23
N LEU A 269 12.80 5.50 2.60
CA LEU A 269 12.11 4.38 3.21
C LEU A 269 12.97 3.12 3.06
N GLY A 270 13.20 2.39 4.15
CA GLY A 270 13.88 1.09 4.15
C GLY A 270 12.91 -0.06 4.36
N PHE A 271 13.34 -1.26 3.96
CA PHE A 271 12.52 -2.46 4.03
C PHE A 271 13.05 -3.43 5.09
N TYR A 272 12.14 -3.99 5.87
CA TYR A 272 12.41 -5.00 6.89
C TYR A 272 11.81 -6.35 6.45
N PRO A 273 12.49 -7.51 6.66
CA PRO A 273 13.79 -7.73 7.28
C PRO A 273 14.89 -7.87 6.22
N ILE A 274 16.11 -7.55 6.65
CA ILE A 274 17.35 -7.89 5.95
C ILE A 274 17.50 -9.41 5.88
N LYS A 275 17.62 -9.98 4.67
CA LYS A 275 18.74 -10.86 4.31
C LYS A 275 19.00 -10.70 2.82
N LYS A 276 20.02 -9.92 2.48
CA LYS A 276 20.64 -9.96 1.15
C LYS A 276 21.08 -11.41 0.93
N SER A 277 20.58 -12.05 -0.12
CA SER A 277 20.86 -13.46 -0.38
C SER A 277 22.36 -13.67 -0.62
N SER A 278 23.04 -14.20 0.38
CA SER A 278 24.15 -15.11 0.19
C SER A 278 24.12 -16.12 1.32
N GLU A 279 24.21 -17.38 0.94
CA GLU A 279 24.56 -18.55 1.76
C GLU A 279 23.41 -19.22 2.53
N THR A 280 22.93 -20.27 1.89
CA THR A 280 22.73 -21.60 2.47
C THR A 280 23.79 -21.89 3.53
N GLU A 281 23.53 -21.55 4.80
CA GLU A 281 24.17 -22.26 5.90
C GLU A 281 23.45 -23.59 6.07
N GLU A 282 23.95 -24.58 5.31
CA GLU A 282 23.98 -25.94 5.82
C GLU A 282 24.60 -25.88 7.21
N ILE A 283 23.86 -26.31 8.24
CA ILE A 283 24.42 -26.61 9.55
C ILE A 283 25.38 -27.80 9.34
N LYS A 284 26.63 -27.50 8.99
CA LYS A 284 27.74 -28.42 9.16
C LYS A 284 28.20 -28.29 10.60
N SER A 285 27.98 -29.36 11.33
CA SER A 285 28.64 -29.67 12.58
C SER A 285 30.15 -29.63 12.38
N GLU A 286 30.82 -28.62 12.94
CA GLU A 286 32.22 -28.73 13.31
C GLU A 286 32.35 -28.47 14.81
N VAL A 287 32.65 -29.57 15.49
CA VAL A 287 33.10 -29.64 16.87
C VAL A 287 34.53 -29.10 16.88
N GLU A 288 34.78 -28.02 17.62
CA GLU A 288 36.12 -27.71 18.10
C GLU A 288 36.19 -27.99 19.61
N ASP A 289 37.12 -28.89 19.95
CA ASP A 289 37.49 -29.31 21.28
C ASP A 289 38.04 -28.14 22.12
N GLU A 290 37.39 -27.84 23.25
CA GLU A 290 38.10 -27.37 24.44
C GLU A 290 37.86 -28.34 25.60
N LYS A 291 38.98 -28.74 26.20
CA LYS A 291 39.11 -29.78 27.22
C LYS A 291 38.40 -29.42 28.53
N GLY A 292 37.70 -30.41 29.08
CA GLY A 292 37.59 -30.62 30.53
C GLY A 292 36.17 -30.80 31.05
N ASP A 293 35.62 -32.02 30.97
CA ASP A 293 35.60 -32.96 32.10
C ASP A 293 34.94 -34.27 31.65
N LYS A 294 35.35 -35.40 32.21
CA LYS A 294 34.78 -36.72 31.88
C LYS A 294 33.33 -36.79 32.34
N VAL A 295 32.40 -36.63 31.40
CA VAL A 295 30.97 -36.90 31.60
C VAL A 295 30.65 -38.26 30.98
N THR A 296 30.17 -39.17 31.80
CA THR A 296 29.80 -40.55 31.43
C THR A 296 28.57 -40.58 30.51
N PRO A 297 28.39 -41.63 29.67
CA PRO A 297 27.26 -41.76 28.74
C PRO A 297 25.85 -41.67 29.37
N GLU A 298 25.73 -41.70 30.70
CA GLU A 298 24.48 -41.57 31.44
C GLU A 298 23.94 -40.12 31.54
N ASP A 299 24.73 -39.08 31.22
CA ASP A 299 24.35 -37.66 31.39
C ASP A 299 23.84 -36.96 30.11
N VAL A 300 23.95 -37.59 28.93
CA VAL A 300 23.38 -37.05 27.69
C VAL A 300 21.90 -37.41 27.57
N ASP A 301 21.53 -38.62 27.99
CA ASP A 301 20.15 -39.08 28.00
C ASP A 301 19.29 -38.33 29.03
N SER A 302 19.88 -37.89 30.15
CA SER A 302 19.18 -37.09 31.15
C SER A 302 18.84 -35.68 30.63
N LYS A 303 19.80 -35.02 29.96
CA LYS A 303 19.61 -33.70 29.32
C LYS A 303 18.64 -33.72 28.14
N ILE A 304 18.68 -34.75 27.30
CA ILE A 304 17.71 -34.93 26.21
C ILE A 304 16.30 -35.15 26.77
N LYS A 305 16.19 -35.89 27.88
CA LYS A 305 14.92 -36.13 28.56
C LYS A 305 14.36 -34.87 29.22
N GLU A 306 15.20 -34.05 29.86
CA GLU A 306 14.80 -32.74 30.40
C GLU A 306 14.35 -31.77 29.30
N LEU A 307 15.11 -31.69 28.19
CA LEU A 307 14.76 -30.83 27.07
C LEU A 307 13.45 -31.25 26.39
N LYS A 308 13.22 -32.57 26.29
CA LYS A 308 11.98 -33.13 25.76
C LYS A 308 10.79 -32.85 26.68
N ALA A 309 10.96 -33.00 27.99
CA ALA A 309 9.92 -32.67 28.97
C ALA A 309 9.57 -31.17 28.93
N TYR A 310 10.58 -30.30 28.82
CA TYR A 310 10.37 -28.86 28.66
C TYR A 310 9.60 -28.52 27.38
N LEU A 311 9.96 -29.13 26.24
CA LEU A 311 9.25 -28.92 24.97
C LEU A 311 7.80 -29.44 25.02
N GLU A 312 7.56 -30.59 25.64
CA GLU A 312 6.22 -31.14 25.84
C GLU A 312 5.34 -30.23 26.72
N GLU A 313 5.91 -29.61 27.76
CA GLU A 313 5.22 -28.62 28.61
C GLU A 313 4.87 -27.33 27.83
N GLN A 314 5.79 -26.85 26.98
CA GLN A 314 5.53 -25.68 26.14
C GLN A 314 4.43 -25.95 25.10
N ILE A 315 4.45 -27.13 24.47
CA ILE A 315 3.41 -27.54 23.50
C ILE A 315 2.04 -27.63 24.20
N LYS A 316 1.99 -28.19 25.41
CA LYS A 316 0.77 -28.26 26.20
C LYS A 316 0.22 -26.87 26.53
N THR A 317 1.09 -25.97 27.00
CA THR A 317 0.73 -24.57 27.32
C THR A 317 0.17 -23.83 26.08
N LEU A 318 0.74 -24.09 24.91
CA LEU A 318 0.26 -23.55 23.63
C LEU A 318 -1.13 -24.09 23.26
N ASN A 319 -1.36 -25.40 23.42
CA ASN A 319 -2.66 -26.02 23.16
C ASN A 319 -3.75 -25.51 24.12
N ASP A 320 -3.43 -25.35 25.41
CA ASP A 320 -4.37 -24.82 26.40
C ASP A 320 -4.78 -23.36 26.06
N LYS A 321 -3.82 -22.54 25.60
CA LYS A 321 -4.10 -21.18 25.10
C LYS A 321 -4.92 -21.19 23.81
N LEU A 322 -4.69 -22.14 22.92
CA LEU A 322 -5.46 -22.30 21.68
C LEU A 322 -6.91 -22.69 21.99
N GLU A 323 -7.12 -23.55 22.99
CA GLU A 323 -8.46 -23.91 23.46
C GLU A 323 -9.17 -22.74 24.17
N GLU A 324 -8.44 -21.93 24.96
CA GLU A 324 -8.97 -20.69 25.55
C GLU A 324 -9.38 -19.68 24.47
N LEU A 325 -8.57 -19.55 23.42
CA LEU A 325 -8.89 -18.73 22.24
C LEU A 325 -10.12 -19.26 21.52
N ASN A 326 -10.22 -20.57 21.28
CA ASN A 326 -11.40 -21.17 20.65
C ASN A 326 -12.67 -20.94 21.47
N LYS A 327 -12.60 -21.05 22.80
CA LYS A 327 -13.73 -20.72 23.70
C LYS A 327 -14.08 -19.23 23.68
N LYS A 328 -13.10 -18.34 23.51
CA LYS A 328 -13.35 -16.90 23.31
C LYS A 328 -13.96 -16.61 21.93
N TYR A 329 -13.55 -17.32 20.89
CA TYR A 329 -14.11 -17.22 19.54
C TYR A 329 -15.55 -17.73 19.46
N GLU A 330 -15.89 -18.81 20.17
CA GLU A 330 -17.29 -19.29 20.25
C GLU A 330 -18.22 -18.27 20.94
N ASN A 331 -17.69 -17.46 21.86
CA ASN A 331 -18.44 -16.37 22.49
C ASN A 331 -18.53 -15.11 21.58
N ILE A 332 -17.60 -14.93 20.64
CA ILE A 332 -17.63 -13.85 19.64
C ILE A 332 -18.58 -14.21 18.48
N ALA A 333 -18.68 -15.48 18.10
CA ALA A 333 -19.60 -15.98 17.08
C ALA A 333 -21.09 -15.70 17.41
N ALA A 334 -21.44 -15.49 18.68
CA ALA A 334 -22.78 -15.10 19.11
C ALA A 334 -23.09 -13.60 18.90
N MET A 335 -22.08 -12.74 18.72
CA MET A 335 -22.23 -11.31 18.41
C MET A 335 -22.15 -11.00 16.90
N ASP A 336 -21.75 -11.97 16.09
CA ASP A 336 -21.27 -11.77 14.71
C ASP A 336 -22.33 -12.02 13.61
N SER A 337 -23.53 -12.52 13.93
CA SER A 337 -24.52 -12.87 12.89
C SER A 337 -25.03 -11.68 12.07
N ALA A 338 -24.91 -10.45 12.58
CA ALA A 338 -25.28 -9.22 11.88
C ALA A 338 -24.14 -8.64 11.00
N PHE A 339 -22.89 -9.07 11.21
CA PHE A 339 -21.73 -8.58 10.45
C PHE A 339 -21.40 -9.50 9.26
N PHE A 340 -21.62 -10.81 9.40
CA PHE A 340 -21.36 -11.78 8.33
C PHE A 340 -22.37 -11.72 7.16
N SER A 341 -23.63 -11.34 7.41
CA SER A 341 -24.61 -11.17 6.32
C SER A 341 -24.18 -10.09 5.31
N GLY A 342 -23.47 -9.05 5.76
CA GLY A 342 -22.91 -8.01 4.89
C GLY A 342 -21.74 -8.48 4.03
N GLN A 343 -20.88 -9.37 4.54
CA GLN A 343 -19.74 -9.89 3.78
C GLN A 343 -20.15 -10.93 2.73
N ASP A 344 -21.14 -11.77 3.03
CA ASP A 344 -21.70 -12.70 2.06
C ASP A 344 -22.44 -11.97 0.94
N LEU A 345 -23.16 -10.88 1.26
CA LEU A 345 -23.76 -9.98 0.26
C LEU A 345 -22.71 -9.32 -0.63
N ILE A 346 -21.60 -8.84 -0.05
CA ILE A 346 -20.49 -8.25 -0.81
C ILE A 346 -19.81 -9.28 -1.71
N LYS A 347 -19.64 -10.51 -1.24
CA LYS A 347 -19.05 -11.60 -2.03
C LYS A 347 -19.92 -11.98 -3.22
N VAL A 348 -21.22 -12.16 -3.01
CA VAL A 348 -22.19 -12.43 -4.09
C VAL A 348 -22.22 -11.26 -5.09
N ALA A 349 -22.12 -10.02 -4.62
CA ALA A 349 -22.06 -8.84 -5.50
C ALA A 349 -20.76 -8.79 -6.33
N MET A 350 -19.61 -9.20 -5.79
CA MET A 350 -18.35 -9.25 -6.55
C MET A 350 -18.32 -10.39 -7.57
N GLU A 351 -18.89 -11.55 -7.25
CA GLU A 351 -19.04 -12.66 -8.19
C GLU A 351 -19.93 -12.26 -9.37
N LEU A 352 -21.05 -11.56 -9.10
CA LEU A 352 -21.94 -10.95 -10.09
C LEU A 352 -21.20 -9.97 -11.02
N LEU A 353 -20.42 -9.05 -10.46
CA LEU A 353 -19.71 -8.05 -11.24
C LEU A 353 -18.70 -8.71 -12.20
N THR A 354 -18.00 -9.73 -11.72
CA THR A 354 -17.00 -10.48 -12.49
C THR A 354 -17.63 -11.24 -13.66
N GLU A 355 -18.79 -11.85 -13.43
CA GLU A 355 -19.50 -12.60 -14.47
C GLU A 355 -20.10 -11.66 -15.53
N ILE A 356 -20.65 -10.51 -15.13
CA ILE A 356 -21.13 -9.46 -16.05
C ILE A 356 -19.99 -8.97 -16.94
N THR A 357 -18.82 -8.62 -16.38
CA THR A 357 -17.68 -8.14 -17.18
C THR A 357 -17.16 -9.21 -18.15
N SER A 358 -17.15 -10.48 -17.73
CA SER A 358 -16.80 -11.61 -18.61
C SER A 358 -17.80 -11.77 -19.76
N LEU A 359 -19.10 -11.56 -19.51
CA LEU A 359 -20.16 -11.67 -20.51
C LEU A 359 -20.18 -10.48 -21.47
N GLU A 360 -19.96 -9.26 -20.98
CA GLU A 360 -19.79 -8.05 -21.82
C GLU A 360 -18.62 -8.21 -22.80
N THR A 361 -17.54 -8.85 -22.37
CA THR A 361 -16.38 -9.15 -23.22
C THR A 361 -16.74 -10.15 -24.33
N LYS A 362 -17.51 -11.20 -24.01
CA LYS A 362 -17.97 -12.21 -24.99
C LYS A 362 -19.01 -11.67 -25.97
N ILE A 363 -19.86 -10.74 -25.54
CA ILE A 363 -20.88 -10.10 -26.37
C ILE A 363 -20.25 -9.30 -27.53
N GLN A 364 -19.03 -8.77 -27.37
CA GLN A 364 -18.33 -8.02 -28.42
C GLN A 364 -17.83 -8.90 -29.58
N GLU A 365 -17.91 -10.23 -29.45
CA GLU A 365 -17.31 -11.19 -30.40
C GLU A 365 -18.34 -12.09 -31.14
N LEU A 366 -19.64 -11.95 -30.88
CA LEU A 366 -20.67 -12.91 -31.35
C LEU A 366 -21.61 -12.35 -32.45
N ASN A 367 -22.20 -13.25 -33.25
CA ASN A 367 -23.22 -12.90 -34.25
C ASN A 367 -24.65 -12.84 -33.66
N ASP A 368 -25.60 -12.26 -34.38
CA ASP A 368 -26.95 -11.88 -33.88
C ASP A 368 -27.78 -13.05 -33.33
N GLU A 369 -27.53 -14.29 -33.75
CA GLU A 369 -28.29 -15.47 -33.32
C GLU A 369 -27.70 -16.08 -32.03
N GLU A 370 -26.37 -16.10 -31.93
CA GLU A 370 -25.62 -16.50 -30.72
C GLU A 370 -25.78 -15.49 -29.57
N PHE A 371 -25.91 -14.21 -29.92
CA PHE A 371 -26.18 -13.11 -28.98
C PHE A 371 -27.53 -13.29 -28.27
N ASN A 372 -28.59 -13.64 -29.01
CA ASN A 372 -29.93 -13.80 -28.43
C ASN A 372 -30.01 -14.98 -27.46
N GLN A 373 -29.33 -16.09 -27.75
CA GLN A 373 -29.29 -17.24 -26.86
C GLN A 373 -28.52 -16.94 -25.57
N LEU A 374 -27.36 -16.30 -25.69
CA LEU A 374 -26.54 -15.90 -24.55
C LEU A 374 -27.25 -14.86 -23.67
N TYR A 375 -28.00 -13.93 -24.30
CA TYR A 375 -28.81 -12.93 -23.60
C TYR A 375 -29.94 -13.55 -22.77
N MET A 376 -30.63 -14.56 -23.30
CA MET A 376 -31.70 -15.26 -22.57
C MET A 376 -31.14 -16.11 -21.41
N ASP A 377 -29.99 -16.75 -21.59
CA ASP A 377 -29.31 -17.46 -20.51
C ASP A 377 -28.86 -16.51 -19.39
N LEU A 378 -28.40 -15.31 -19.76
CA LEU A 378 -28.01 -14.25 -18.82
C LEU A 378 -29.20 -13.73 -18.03
N LEU A 379 -30.34 -13.49 -18.69
CA LEU A 379 -31.57 -13.06 -18.01
C LEU A 379 -32.06 -14.09 -16.99
N ASN A 380 -32.07 -15.38 -17.35
CA ASN A 380 -32.47 -16.45 -16.43
C ASN A 380 -31.52 -16.55 -15.22
N ARG A 381 -30.21 -16.38 -15.44
CA ARG A 381 -29.20 -16.39 -14.38
C ARG A 381 -29.34 -15.18 -13.44
N LEU A 382 -29.65 -14.01 -14.01
CA LEU A 382 -29.91 -12.78 -13.25
C LEU A 382 -31.14 -12.94 -12.35
N GLU A 383 -32.22 -13.54 -12.85
CA GLU A 383 -33.42 -13.82 -12.06
C GLU A 383 -33.13 -14.78 -10.88
N GLU A 384 -32.34 -15.83 -11.10
CA GLU A 384 -31.93 -16.76 -10.04
C GLU A 384 -31.12 -16.05 -8.93
N LEU A 385 -30.26 -15.11 -9.31
CA LEU A 385 -29.41 -14.38 -8.38
C LEU A 385 -30.20 -13.30 -7.61
N ILE A 386 -31.15 -12.63 -8.25
CA ILE A 386 -32.09 -11.72 -7.59
C ILE A 386 -32.93 -12.48 -6.55
N GLN A 387 -33.33 -13.71 -6.86
CA GLN A 387 -34.07 -14.55 -5.93
C GLN A 387 -33.23 -14.93 -4.70
N LYS A 388 -31.97 -15.34 -4.89
CA LYS A 388 -31.03 -15.62 -3.79
C LYS A 388 -30.74 -14.39 -2.93
N LEU A 389 -30.63 -13.21 -3.55
CA LEU A 389 -30.45 -11.95 -2.84
C LEU A 389 -31.66 -11.63 -1.94
N ASN A 390 -32.88 -11.83 -2.46
CA ASN A 390 -34.10 -11.63 -1.67
C ASN A 390 -34.23 -12.64 -0.52
N GLU A 391 -33.78 -13.89 -0.69
CA GLU A 391 -33.75 -14.89 0.38
C GLU A 391 -32.75 -14.53 1.49
N LEU A 392 -31.60 -13.97 1.13
CA LEU A 392 -30.60 -13.46 2.09
C LEU A 392 -31.08 -12.21 2.83
N ILE A 393 -31.75 -11.28 2.14
CA ILE A 393 -32.33 -10.08 2.77
C ILE A 393 -33.45 -10.44 3.75
N ASN A 394 -34.22 -11.48 3.48
CA ASN A 394 -35.32 -11.92 4.36
C ASN A 394 -34.87 -12.85 5.51
N SER A 395 -33.63 -13.33 5.49
CA SER A 395 -33.05 -14.20 6.54
C SER A 395 -32.07 -13.48 7.48
N ALA A 396 -31.67 -12.25 7.14
CA ALA A 396 -31.05 -11.27 8.04
C ALA A 396 -32.14 -10.50 8.82
#